data_AF-A0A1E4B6I7-F1
#
_entry.id   AF-A0A1E4B6I7-F1
#
_cell.length_a   1.000
_cell.length_b   1.000
_cell.length_c   1.000
_cell.angle_alpha   90.00
_cell.angle_beta   90.00
_cell.angle_gamma   90.00
#
_symmetry.space_group_name_H-M   'P 1'
#
loop_
_entity.id
_entity.type
_entity.pdbx_description
1 polymer ?
#
loop_
_entity_poly.entity_id
_entity_poly.type
_entity_poly.pdbx_seq_one_letter_code
_entity_poly.pdbx_strand_id
1 'polypeptide(L)'
;MVFIRGPHPEASIWRHFRGSGDGFTFGDRDGICEAHVMANADRVVELFLALAEHLPPAVAVEIDDLRSGSRWHGDDLALVDVRDAIARLKVPFSTLAGVEVTVLGADDQLTITPNLDIFVFARSDRWLYLLQGKGLRRRRGLRTRSWRLSRGEFAPAPQVTAALREAAGRLALAERQGERG
;
A
#
# COMPACT_ATOMS: atom_id res chain seq x y z
N MET A 1 17.11 -24.56 -33.83
CA MET A 1 16.94 -23.46 -32.87
C MET A 1 15.91 -23.89 -31.84
N VAL A 2 16.34 -24.26 -30.64
CA VAL A 2 15.45 -24.73 -29.57
C VAL A 2 15.16 -23.53 -28.68
N PHE A 3 13.90 -23.10 -28.62
CA PHE A 3 13.44 -22.11 -27.66
C PHE A 3 13.19 -22.82 -26.33
N ILE A 4 14.10 -22.62 -25.37
CA ILE A 4 13.88 -23.04 -23.99
C ILE A 4 12.87 -22.04 -23.40
N ARG A 5 11.58 -22.41 -23.43
CA ARG A 5 10.58 -21.79 -22.55
C ARG A 5 10.90 -22.28 -21.13
N GLY A 6 11.59 -21.45 -20.35
CA GLY A 6 11.66 -21.64 -18.91
C GLY A 6 10.25 -21.72 -18.31
N PRO A 7 10.08 -22.37 -17.15
CA PRO A 7 8.77 -22.45 -16.51
C PRO A 7 8.21 -21.04 -16.34
N HIS A 8 7.08 -20.78 -16.99
CA HIS A 8 6.27 -19.59 -16.70
C HIS A 8 5.97 -19.64 -15.20
N PRO A 9 6.35 -18.64 -14.38
CA PRO A 9 6.02 -18.65 -12.98
C PRO A 9 4.50 -18.79 -12.85
N GLU A 10 4.11 -19.78 -12.06
CA GLU A 10 2.75 -20.18 -11.74
C GLU A 10 1.89 -18.95 -11.41
N ALA A 11 0.69 -18.89 -12.00
CA ALA A 11 -0.41 -17.99 -11.68
C ALA A 11 -0.02 -16.55 -11.28
N SER A 12 0.08 -15.65 -12.26
CA SER A 12 0.10 -14.20 -12.07
C SER A 12 -0.84 -13.77 -10.93
N ILE A 13 -0.29 -13.14 -9.88
CA ILE A 13 -1.03 -12.68 -8.69
C ILE A 13 -2.32 -11.92 -9.06
N TRP A 14 -2.30 -11.25 -10.21
CA TRP A 14 -3.40 -10.52 -10.82
C TRP A 14 -4.64 -11.36 -11.15
N ARG A 15 -4.49 -12.68 -11.34
CA ARG A 15 -5.64 -13.59 -11.51
C ARG A 15 -6.54 -13.60 -10.28
N HIS A 16 -5.97 -13.45 -9.09
CA HIS A 16 -6.71 -13.46 -7.84
C HIS A 16 -7.57 -12.19 -7.69
N PHE A 17 -7.12 -11.05 -8.22
CA PHE A 17 -7.80 -9.75 -8.10
C PHE A 17 -8.90 -9.49 -9.15
N ARG A 18 -9.30 -10.51 -9.92
CA ARG A 18 -10.38 -10.42 -10.93
C ARG A 18 -11.77 -10.79 -10.37
N GLY A 19 -11.89 -10.97 -9.05
CA GLY A 19 -13.12 -11.37 -8.36
C GLY A 19 -14.16 -10.25 -8.25
N SER A 20 -15.39 -10.59 -7.85
CA SER A 20 -16.55 -9.69 -7.79
C SER A 20 -16.45 -8.56 -6.74
N GLY A 21 -15.53 -8.66 -5.78
CA GLY A 21 -15.31 -7.67 -4.73
C GLY A 21 -14.20 -6.66 -4.99
N ASP A 22 -13.21 -7.01 -5.83
CA ASP A 22 -12.04 -6.17 -6.08
C ASP A 22 -12.33 -5.17 -7.22
N GLY A 23 -11.81 -3.96 -7.11
CA GLY A 23 -12.02 -2.93 -8.11
C GLY A 23 -11.49 -1.57 -7.68
N PHE A 24 -11.64 -0.59 -8.55
CA PHE A 24 -11.15 0.76 -8.27
C PHE A 24 -12.11 1.83 -8.75
N THR A 25 -12.11 2.98 -8.08
CA THR A 25 -12.61 4.25 -8.63
C THR A 25 -11.42 5.08 -9.09
N PHE A 26 -11.65 5.93 -10.08
CA PHE A 26 -10.62 6.81 -10.61
C PHE A 26 -11.26 8.17 -10.93
N GLY A 27 -10.60 9.23 -10.47
CA GLY A 27 -10.99 10.62 -10.71
C GLY A 27 -9.77 11.50 -10.89
N ASP A 28 -10.01 12.70 -11.42
CA ASP A 28 -9.05 13.79 -11.45
C ASP A 28 -9.60 14.91 -10.57
N ARG A 29 -8.76 15.41 -9.66
CA ARG A 29 -9.08 16.54 -8.80
C ARG A 29 -7.90 17.50 -8.82
N ASP A 30 -8.15 18.72 -9.29
CA ASP A 30 -7.16 19.82 -9.31
C ASP A 30 -5.83 19.42 -10.00
N GLY A 31 -5.90 18.61 -11.06
CA GLY A 31 -4.72 18.13 -11.79
C GLY A 31 -3.95 17.00 -11.12
N ILE A 32 -4.50 16.42 -10.04
CA ILE A 32 -4.02 15.19 -9.43
C ILE A 32 -5.01 14.07 -9.73
N CYS A 33 -4.51 13.04 -10.40
CA CYS A 33 -5.21 11.80 -10.63
C CYS A 33 -5.24 10.97 -9.34
N GLU A 34 -6.43 10.56 -8.92
CA GLU A 34 -6.65 9.75 -7.74
C GLU A 34 -7.27 8.41 -8.14
N ALA A 35 -6.67 7.31 -7.68
CA ALA A 35 -7.27 5.99 -7.71
C ALA A 35 -7.52 5.51 -6.28
N HIS A 36 -8.75 5.10 -6.00
CA HIS A 36 -9.08 4.36 -4.77
C HIS A 36 -9.32 2.91 -5.17
N VAL A 37 -8.50 2.01 -4.64
CA VAL A 37 -8.44 0.59 -4.99
C VAL A 37 -8.86 -0.22 -3.77
N MET A 38 -9.89 -1.06 -3.95
CA MET A 38 -10.36 -1.98 -2.92
C MET A 38 -9.98 -3.41 -3.28
N ALA A 39 -9.52 -4.14 -2.27
CA ALA A 39 -9.30 -5.58 -2.31
C ALA A 39 -9.77 -6.21 -1.00
N ASN A 40 -9.91 -7.54 -1.00
CA ASN A 40 -10.08 -8.30 0.24
C ASN A 40 -8.88 -8.05 1.20
N ALA A 41 -9.14 -7.88 2.50
CA ALA A 41 -8.16 -7.67 3.56
C ALA A 41 -7.02 -8.70 3.56
N ASP A 42 -7.31 -9.96 3.24
CA ASP A 42 -6.28 -11.02 3.17
C ASP A 42 -5.25 -10.82 2.04
N ARG A 43 -5.60 -9.97 1.05
CA ARG A 43 -4.83 -9.78 -0.18
C ARG A 43 -4.43 -8.33 -0.45
N VAL A 44 -4.91 -7.39 0.36
CA VAL A 44 -4.62 -5.96 0.21
C VAL A 44 -3.12 -5.67 0.22
N VAL A 45 -2.35 -6.32 1.10
CA VAL A 45 -0.90 -6.12 1.18
C VAL A 45 -0.20 -6.68 -0.05
N GLU A 46 -0.65 -7.82 -0.58
CA GLU A 46 -0.13 -8.37 -1.84
C GLU A 46 -0.41 -7.44 -3.02
N LEU A 47 -1.62 -6.90 -3.10
CA LEU A 47 -1.99 -5.93 -4.13
C LEU A 47 -1.14 -4.67 -4.01
N PHE A 48 -0.97 -4.14 -2.80
CA PHE A 48 -0.13 -2.99 -2.52
C PHE A 48 1.32 -3.23 -2.99
N LEU A 49 1.92 -4.37 -2.62
CA LEU A 49 3.28 -4.74 -3.03
C LEU A 49 3.44 -4.94 -4.55
N ALA A 50 2.38 -5.38 -5.21
CA ALA A 50 2.32 -5.53 -6.67
C ALA A 50 2.19 -4.19 -7.40
N LEU A 51 1.43 -3.26 -6.82
CA LEU A 51 1.32 -1.89 -7.35
C LEU A 51 2.63 -1.13 -7.10
N ALA A 52 3.27 -1.35 -5.96
CA ALA A 52 4.55 -0.71 -5.61
C ALA A 52 5.67 -1.04 -6.62
N GLU A 53 5.61 -2.14 -7.37
CA GLU A 53 6.54 -2.45 -8.47
C GLU A 53 6.57 -1.38 -9.57
N HIS A 54 5.54 -0.54 -9.64
CA HIS A 54 5.39 0.49 -10.64
C HIS A 54 5.86 1.87 -10.16
N LEU A 55 6.41 1.96 -8.94
CA LEU A 55 7.09 3.14 -8.40
C LEU A 55 8.56 3.20 -8.86
N PRO A 56 9.22 4.37 -8.80
CA PRO A 56 10.65 4.48 -9.07
C PRO A 56 11.49 3.63 -8.09
N PRO A 57 12.75 3.31 -8.45
CA PRO A 57 13.62 2.47 -7.62
C PRO A 57 14.06 3.15 -6.30
N ALA A 58 14.07 4.48 -6.24
CA ALA A 58 14.34 5.26 -5.04
C ALA A 58 13.04 5.96 -4.59
N VAL A 59 12.67 5.78 -3.32
CA VAL A 59 11.39 6.23 -2.77
C VAL A 59 11.56 6.81 -1.37
N ALA A 60 10.64 7.69 -0.96
CA ALA A 60 10.43 8.00 0.44
C ALA A 60 9.31 7.12 1.02
N VAL A 61 9.36 6.87 2.33
CA VAL A 61 8.39 6.03 3.02
C VAL A 61 7.96 6.69 4.32
N GLU A 62 6.66 6.71 4.54
CA GLU A 62 6.05 7.07 5.83
C GLU A 62 5.25 5.89 6.37
N ILE A 63 5.40 5.62 7.67
CA ILE A 63 4.66 4.58 8.40
C ILE A 63 4.03 5.22 9.64
N ASP A 64 2.71 5.10 9.80
CA ASP A 64 1.96 5.58 10.97
C ASP A 64 1.27 4.40 11.67
N ASP A 65 1.64 4.15 12.93
CA ASP A 65 0.90 3.26 13.82
C ASP A 65 -0.16 4.04 14.59
N LEU A 66 -1.41 3.99 14.13
CA LEU A 66 -2.52 4.73 14.77
C LEU A 66 -2.81 4.24 16.20
N ARG A 67 -2.32 3.05 16.60
CA ARG A 67 -2.49 2.55 17.97
C ARG A 67 -1.55 3.23 18.94
N SER A 68 -0.26 3.30 18.61
CA SER A 68 0.74 3.90 19.49
C SER A 68 0.90 5.40 19.24
N GLY A 69 0.48 5.89 18.06
CA GLY A 69 0.80 7.22 17.56
C GLY A 69 2.25 7.39 17.11
N SER A 70 3.01 6.29 17.00
CA SER A 70 4.39 6.31 16.49
C SER A 70 4.37 6.51 14.98
N ARG A 71 5.32 7.32 14.50
CA ARG A 71 5.49 7.61 13.09
C ARG A 71 6.94 7.44 12.70
N TRP A 72 7.18 6.83 11.56
CA TRP A 72 8.51 6.67 11.00
C TRP A 72 8.57 7.22 9.58
N HIS A 73 9.71 7.82 9.25
CA HIS A 73 9.96 8.43 7.95
C HIS A 73 11.37 8.12 7.47
N GLY A 74 11.51 7.90 6.16
CA GLY A 74 12.81 7.81 5.50
C GLY A 74 12.71 8.27 4.05
N ASP A 75 13.81 8.85 3.55
CA ASP A 75 13.95 9.33 2.18
C ASP A 75 15.01 8.50 1.44
N ASP A 76 14.95 8.52 0.11
CA ASP A 76 15.95 7.89 -0.79
C ASP A 76 16.22 6.40 -0.48
N LEU A 77 15.16 5.67 -0.12
CA LEU A 77 15.22 4.25 0.18
C LEU A 77 15.11 3.43 -1.11
N ALA A 78 15.86 2.34 -1.18
CA ALA A 78 15.71 1.38 -2.26
C ALA A 78 14.34 0.69 -2.17
N LEU A 79 13.54 0.79 -3.23
CA LEU A 79 12.19 0.22 -3.29
C LEU A 79 12.18 -1.29 -3.01
N VAL A 80 13.24 -2.02 -3.39
CA VAL A 80 13.35 -3.46 -3.11
C VAL A 80 13.36 -3.75 -1.61
N ASP A 81 14.08 -2.95 -0.83
CA ASP A 81 14.19 -3.13 0.63
C ASP A 81 12.89 -2.72 1.32
N VAL A 82 12.28 -1.62 0.85
CA VAL A 82 10.95 -1.18 1.30
C VAL A 82 9.91 -2.28 1.09
N ARG A 83 9.90 -2.90 -0.09
CA ARG A 83 8.96 -3.98 -0.42
C ARG A 83 9.19 -5.22 0.46
N ASP A 84 10.44 -5.61 0.71
CA ASP A 84 10.75 -6.73 1.62
C ASP A 84 10.26 -6.44 3.05
N ALA A 85 10.51 -5.23 3.56
CA ALA A 85 10.06 -4.81 4.89
C ALA A 85 8.53 -4.86 5.01
N ILE A 86 7.80 -4.36 4.01
CA ILE A 86 6.33 -4.37 4.01
C ILE A 86 5.78 -5.78 3.84
N ALA A 87 6.41 -6.64 3.04
CA ALA A 87 6.00 -8.04 2.88
C ALA A 87 6.00 -8.82 4.21
N ARG A 88 6.96 -8.51 5.09
CA ARG A 88 7.03 -9.10 6.44
C ARG A 88 5.90 -8.64 7.37
N LEU A 89 5.27 -7.51 7.07
CA LEU A 89 4.14 -6.96 7.84
C LEU A 89 2.78 -7.52 7.39
N LYS A 90 2.74 -8.34 6.32
CA LYS A 90 1.49 -8.85 5.72
C LYS A 90 0.54 -9.46 6.75
N VAL A 91 0.99 -10.43 7.53
CA VAL A 91 0.15 -11.15 8.50
C VAL A 91 -0.41 -10.20 9.57
N PRO A 92 0.41 -9.42 10.31
CA PRO A 92 -0.14 -8.50 11.29
C PRO A 92 -1.06 -7.43 10.68
N PHE A 93 -0.78 -6.95 9.47
CA PHE A 93 -1.59 -5.91 8.81
C PHE A 93 -2.97 -6.42 8.38
N SER A 94 -3.02 -7.54 7.65
CA SER A 94 -4.26 -8.09 7.12
C SER A 94 -5.24 -8.52 8.22
N THR A 95 -4.74 -8.94 9.39
CA THR A 95 -5.58 -9.38 10.50
C THR A 95 -6.05 -8.24 11.39
N LEU A 96 -5.21 -7.24 11.64
CA LEU A 96 -5.45 -6.26 12.70
C LEU A 96 -5.72 -4.85 12.19
N ALA A 97 -5.38 -4.53 10.94
CA ALA A 97 -5.52 -3.17 10.37
C ALA A 97 -4.81 -2.11 11.26
N GLY A 98 -5.15 -0.83 11.16
CA GLY A 98 -4.69 0.21 12.08
C GLY A 98 -3.28 0.76 11.84
N VAL A 99 -2.71 0.48 10.66
CA VAL A 99 -1.40 0.98 10.24
C VAL A 99 -1.54 1.63 8.88
N GLU A 100 -0.99 2.83 8.73
CA GLU A 100 -0.84 3.48 7.43
C GLU A 100 0.59 3.27 6.93
N VAL A 101 0.73 2.92 5.65
CA VAL A 101 2.02 2.94 4.98
C VAL A 101 1.88 3.68 3.67
N THR A 102 2.70 4.70 3.50
CA THR A 102 2.77 5.53 2.30
C THR A 102 4.16 5.40 1.68
N VAL A 103 4.20 5.05 0.39
CA VAL A 103 5.43 5.05 -0.41
C VAL A 103 5.31 6.15 -1.46
N LEU A 104 6.26 7.09 -1.42
CA LEU A 104 6.28 8.25 -2.30
C LEU A 104 7.38 8.07 -3.36
N GLY A 105 6.96 8.10 -4.62
CA GLY A 105 7.84 8.32 -5.76
C GLY A 105 7.93 9.80 -6.12
N ALA A 106 8.57 10.10 -7.25
CA ALA A 106 8.75 11.48 -7.70
C ALA A 106 7.44 12.14 -8.18
N ASP A 107 6.55 11.37 -8.80
CA ASP A 107 5.33 11.88 -9.44
C ASP A 107 4.04 11.29 -8.86
N ASP A 108 4.19 10.43 -7.85
CA ASP A 108 3.14 9.55 -7.38
C ASP A 108 3.33 9.07 -5.95
N GLN A 109 2.20 8.78 -5.32
CA GLN A 109 2.08 8.29 -3.97
C GLN A 109 1.20 7.05 -3.98
N LEU A 110 1.65 6.00 -3.31
CA LEU A 110 0.88 4.78 -3.08
C LEU A 110 0.74 4.58 -1.57
N THR A 111 -0.49 4.59 -1.08
CA THR A 111 -0.81 4.47 0.35
C THR A 111 -1.72 3.28 0.59
N ILE A 112 -1.42 2.46 1.59
CA ILE A 112 -2.38 1.58 2.23
C ILE A 112 -2.83 2.23 3.53
N THR A 113 -4.14 2.42 3.68
CA THR A 113 -4.72 3.10 4.83
C THR A 113 -4.85 2.16 6.03
N PRO A 114 -5.07 2.69 7.24
CA PRO A 114 -5.34 1.89 8.43
C PRO A 114 -6.60 1.02 8.31
N ASN A 115 -7.51 1.31 7.37
CA ASN A 115 -8.70 0.51 7.11
C ASN A 115 -8.50 -0.56 6.03
N LEU A 116 -7.27 -0.72 5.53
CA LEU A 116 -6.91 -1.63 4.44
C LEU A 116 -7.53 -1.26 3.09
N ASP A 117 -7.71 0.03 2.84
CA ASP A 117 -8.00 0.57 1.51
C ASP A 117 -6.68 1.05 0.87
N ILE A 118 -6.54 0.96 -0.46
CA ILE A 118 -5.37 1.46 -1.17
C ILE A 118 -5.74 2.75 -1.91
N PHE A 119 -4.93 3.78 -1.74
CA PHE A 119 -5.02 5.02 -2.49
C PHE A 119 -3.78 5.24 -3.32
N VAL A 120 -3.99 5.79 -4.50
CA VAL A 120 -2.93 6.27 -5.39
C VAL A 120 -3.22 7.71 -5.73
N PHE A 121 -2.23 8.58 -5.55
CA PHE A 121 -2.25 9.93 -6.09
C PHE A 121 -1.12 10.06 -7.10
N ALA A 122 -1.38 10.65 -8.26
CA ALA A 122 -0.37 10.80 -9.30
C ALA A 122 -0.61 12.05 -10.15
N ARG A 123 0.46 12.59 -10.72
CA ARG A 123 0.39 13.72 -11.67
C ARG A 123 -0.09 13.33 -13.07
N SER A 124 -0.32 12.05 -13.33
CA SER A 124 -0.77 11.54 -14.62
C SER A 124 -1.79 10.41 -14.46
N ASP A 125 -2.53 10.14 -15.54
CA ASP A 125 -3.56 9.11 -15.59
C ASP A 125 -3.00 7.69 -15.78
N ARG A 126 -1.67 7.49 -15.72
CA ARG A 126 -1.00 6.20 -15.94
C ARG A 126 -1.61 5.04 -15.14
N TRP A 127 -2.06 5.33 -13.91
CA TRP A 127 -2.64 4.34 -13.00
C TRP A 127 -4.00 3.83 -13.47
N LEU A 128 -4.79 4.62 -14.21
CA LEU A 128 -6.03 4.17 -14.82
C LEU A 128 -5.75 2.97 -15.74
N TYR A 129 -4.79 3.12 -16.65
CA TYR A 129 -4.44 2.09 -17.62
C TYR A 129 -3.73 0.90 -16.99
N LEU A 130 -2.86 1.15 -16.00
CA LEU A 130 -2.19 0.11 -15.24
C LEU A 130 -3.23 -0.79 -14.55
N LEU A 131 -4.14 -0.22 -13.75
CA LEU A 131 -5.13 -0.98 -13.00
C LEU A 131 -6.06 -1.77 -13.94
N GLN A 132 -6.49 -1.18 -15.05
CA GLN A 132 -7.26 -1.88 -16.10
C GLN A 132 -6.47 -3.02 -16.74
N GLY A 133 -5.20 -2.78 -17.11
CA GLY A 133 -4.33 -3.79 -17.71
C GLY A 133 -4.05 -4.97 -16.78
N LYS A 134 -4.08 -4.75 -15.46
CA LYS A 134 -4.00 -5.81 -14.45
C LYS A 134 -5.32 -6.57 -14.23
N GLY A 135 -6.42 -6.11 -14.82
CA GLY A 135 -7.73 -6.76 -14.76
C GLY A 135 -8.62 -6.31 -13.61
N LEU A 136 -8.25 -5.25 -12.90
CA LEU A 136 -9.15 -4.61 -11.93
C LEU A 136 -10.26 -3.88 -12.68
N ARG A 137 -11.49 -3.98 -12.19
CA ARG A 137 -12.64 -3.33 -12.81
C ARG A 137 -12.84 -1.93 -12.24
N ARG A 138 -12.99 -0.94 -13.13
CA ARG A 138 -13.41 0.41 -12.73
C ARG A 138 -14.87 0.37 -12.27
N ARG A 139 -15.17 1.02 -11.15
CA ARG A 139 -16.51 1.11 -10.56
C ARG A 139 -16.93 2.57 -10.46
N ARG A 140 -18.25 2.81 -10.49
CA ARG A 140 -18.83 4.16 -10.31
C ARG A 140 -18.68 4.68 -8.88
N GLY A 141 -18.58 3.78 -7.93
CA GLY A 141 -18.38 4.07 -6.53
C GLY A 141 -17.90 2.83 -5.81
N LEU A 142 -17.20 3.07 -4.71
CA LEU A 142 -16.72 2.07 -3.77
C LEU A 142 -17.28 2.42 -2.39
N ARG A 143 -17.53 1.41 -1.56
CA ARG A 143 -17.98 1.64 -0.19
C ARG A 143 -16.76 2.05 0.63
N THR A 144 -16.48 3.34 0.67
CA THR A 144 -15.38 3.89 1.46
C THR A 144 -15.65 3.72 2.95
N ARG A 145 -14.70 3.16 3.71
CA ARG A 145 -14.72 3.26 5.17
C ARG A 145 -14.19 4.64 5.52
N SER A 146 -14.92 5.38 6.36
CA SER A 146 -14.61 6.77 6.69
C SER A 146 -13.15 6.95 7.14
N TRP A 147 -12.43 7.88 6.50
CA TRP A 147 -11.01 8.20 6.79
C TRP A 147 -10.81 8.83 8.17
N ARG A 148 -11.85 9.43 8.77
CA ARG A 148 -11.77 10.05 10.10
C ARG A 148 -11.71 8.98 11.20
N LEU A 149 -10.54 8.38 11.33
CA LEU A 149 -10.22 7.42 12.39
C LEU A 149 -9.72 8.19 13.60
N SER A 150 -10.24 7.85 14.78
CA SER A 150 -9.73 8.40 16.04
C SER A 150 -8.69 7.45 16.66
N ARG A 151 -7.68 8.03 17.34
CA ARG A 151 -6.75 7.24 18.16
C ARG A 151 -7.58 6.47 19.20
N GLY A 152 -7.53 5.14 19.17
CA GLY A 152 -8.34 4.25 20.04
C GLY A 152 -9.43 3.44 19.34
N GLU A 153 -9.65 3.64 18.03
CA GLU A 153 -10.59 2.80 17.25
C GLU A 153 -10.06 1.37 17.01
N PHE A 154 -8.74 1.19 17.06
CA PHE A 154 -8.08 -0.11 16.93
C PHE A 154 -7.71 -0.69 18.30
N ALA A 155 -8.04 -1.97 18.51
CA ALA A 155 -7.65 -2.69 19.72
C ALA A 155 -6.11 -2.71 19.89
N PRO A 156 -5.60 -2.69 21.13
CA PRO A 156 -4.18 -2.82 21.40
C PRO A 156 -3.58 -4.07 20.73
N ALA A 157 -2.47 -3.89 20.03
CA ALA A 157 -1.78 -4.96 19.31
C ALA A 157 -0.26 -4.76 19.39
N PRO A 158 0.37 -5.03 20.55
CA PRO A 158 1.81 -4.79 20.75
C PRO A 158 2.69 -5.51 19.72
N GLN A 159 2.24 -6.66 19.20
CA GLN A 159 2.91 -7.40 18.13
C GLN A 159 2.98 -6.62 16.82
N VAL A 160 1.99 -5.79 16.50
CA VAL A 160 2.00 -4.93 15.30
C VAL A 160 3.03 -3.82 15.49
N THR A 161 2.97 -3.12 16.62
CA THR A 161 3.92 -2.05 16.94
C THR A 161 5.36 -2.56 16.99
N ALA A 162 5.60 -3.76 17.53
CA ALA A 162 6.92 -4.38 17.54
C ALA A 162 7.42 -4.70 16.13
N ALA A 163 6.57 -5.30 15.29
CA ALA A 163 6.90 -5.58 13.89
C ALA A 163 7.19 -4.30 13.09
N LEU A 164 6.47 -3.20 13.37
CA LEU A 164 6.71 -1.91 12.75
C LEU A 164 8.04 -1.30 13.17
N ARG A 165 8.40 -1.34 14.46
CA ARG A 165 9.73 -0.91 14.92
C ARG A 165 10.85 -1.72 14.27
N GLU A 166 10.64 -3.02 14.11
CA GLU A 166 11.61 -3.89 13.45
C GLU A 166 11.76 -3.55 11.96
N ALA A 167 10.65 -3.29 11.26
CA ALA A 167 10.66 -2.83 9.88
C ALA A 167 11.33 -1.45 9.73
N ALA A 168 10.99 -0.51 10.61
CA ALA A 168 11.59 0.82 10.66
C ALA A 168 13.11 0.74 10.91
N GLY A 169 13.56 -0.12 11.83
CA GLY A 169 14.97 -0.34 12.11
C GLY A 169 15.72 -0.92 10.90
N ARG A 170 15.13 -1.86 10.17
CA ARG A 170 15.73 -2.42 8.94
C ARG A 170 15.93 -1.38 7.85
N LEU A 171 14.96 -0.48 7.70
CA LEU A 171 14.99 0.60 6.72
C LEU A 171 15.72 1.85 7.24
N ALA A 172 16.27 1.80 8.46
CA ALA A 172 16.89 2.93 9.14
C ALA A 172 15.99 4.20 9.16
N LEU A 173 14.68 4.04 9.33
CA LEU A 173 13.73 5.14 9.37
C LEU A 173 13.90 5.97 10.64
N ALA A 174 13.78 7.29 10.51
CA ALA A 174 13.73 8.20 11.64
C ALA A 174 12.34 8.17 12.29
N GLU A 175 12.27 7.98 13.60
CA GLU A 175 11.02 8.14 14.34
C GLU A 175 10.69 9.63 14.47
N ARG A 176 9.56 10.05 13.90
CA ARG A 176 8.99 11.37 14.14
C ARG A 176 8.12 11.28 15.38
N GLN A 177 8.53 11.93 16.46
CA GLN A 177 7.64 12.11 17.60
C GLN A 177 6.48 13.00 17.12
N GLY A 178 5.27 12.43 17.10
CA GLY A 178 4.08 13.23 16.79
C GLY A 178 3.98 14.38 17.78
N GLU A 179 4.04 15.61 17.28
CA GLU A 179 3.62 16.76 18.07
C GLU A 179 2.23 16.45 18.61
N ARG A 180 2.08 16.57 19.93
CA ARG A 180 0.79 16.47 20.62
C ARG A 180 -0.04 17.70 20.23
N GLY A 181 -0.63 17.67 19.04
CA GLY A 181 -1.72 18.55 18.63
C GLY A 181 -3.06 17.97 19.07
#